data_AF-A0A9P5NYW2-F1
#
_entry.id   AF-A0A9P5NYW2-F1
#
_cell.length_a   1.000
_cell.length_b   1.000
_cell.length_c   1.000
_cell.angle_alpha   90.00
_cell.angle_beta   90.00
_cell.angle_gamma   90.00
#
_symmetry.space_group_name_H-M   'P 1'
#
loop_
_entity.id
_entity.type
_entity.pdbx_description
1 polymer ?
#
loop_
_entity_poly.entity_id
_entity_poly.type
_entity_poly.pdbx_seq_one_letter_code
_entity_poly.pdbx_strand_id
1 'polypeptide(L)'
;MITGPEDFTQSGARLSSMTQSTLYKGITAAKGSPEVCRQTAINLAKTQHAVAEIAERQPSQVEVWNSLKQKDFDIKTRAFFWKVMHNTYKCGDYWKYIPNYEHRSRCEVCGTTDSIEHALTECRASGQEEIWCLAESLWNKGGLPWKKPTLGMILGCGLVSFHP
;
A
#
# COMPACT_ATOMS: atom_id res chain seq x y z
N MET A 1 31.49 19.95 11.92
CA MET A 1 31.32 21.39 11.64
C MET A 1 32.70 21.99 11.57
N ILE A 2 33.02 22.76 10.54
CA ILE A 2 34.30 23.45 10.42
C ILE A 2 34.13 24.79 11.14
N THR A 3 34.79 24.98 12.28
CA THR A 3 34.78 26.25 13.02
C THR A 3 36.07 27.01 12.71
N GLY A 4 35.95 28.09 11.93
CA GLY A 4 37.00 29.10 11.73
C GLY A 4 36.57 30.45 12.33
N PRO A 5 37.38 31.52 12.19
CA PRO A 5 37.00 32.87 12.61
C PRO A 5 35.63 33.26 12.03
N GLU A 6 34.83 34.09 12.71
CA GLU A 6 33.43 34.38 12.33
C GLU A 6 33.28 34.79 10.85
N ASP A 7 34.24 35.54 10.31
CA ASP A 7 34.30 35.99 8.91
C ASP A 7 34.52 34.87 7.87
N PHE A 8 34.93 33.67 8.31
CA PHE A 8 35.19 32.49 7.48
C PHE A 8 34.28 31.30 7.82
N THR A 9 33.26 31.50 8.65
CA THR A 9 32.28 30.45 8.95
C THR A 9 31.34 30.25 7.76
N GLN A 10 31.71 29.32 6.87
CA GLN A 10 30.87 28.98 5.74
C GLN A 10 29.69 28.13 6.20
N SER A 11 28.50 28.73 6.26
CA SER A 11 27.25 27.98 6.47
C SER A 11 26.92 27.15 5.23
N GLY A 12 26.84 25.83 5.39
CA GLY A 12 26.49 24.92 4.30
C GLY A 12 27.32 23.64 4.30
N ALA A 13 27.09 22.80 3.29
CA ALA A 13 27.83 21.56 3.09
C ALA A 13 28.67 21.64 1.81
N ARG A 14 29.95 21.24 1.91
CA ARG A 14 30.87 21.26 0.76
C ARG A 14 30.51 20.12 -0.21
N LEU A 15 29.84 20.46 -1.31
CA LEU A 15 29.31 19.51 -2.29
C LEU A 15 30.33 18.47 -2.78
N SER A 16 31.58 18.89 -3.02
CA SER A 16 32.65 18.00 -3.49
C SER A 16 33.02 16.89 -2.50
N SER A 17 32.63 17.02 -1.23
CA SER A 17 32.86 16.04 -0.17
C SER A 17 31.61 15.28 0.24
N MET A 18 30.46 15.57 -0.40
CA MET A 18 29.20 14.89 -0.09
C MET A 18 28.97 13.70 -1.01
N THR A 19 28.35 12.67 -0.46
CA THR A 19 27.77 11.58 -1.23
C THR A 19 26.30 11.87 -1.53
N GLN A 20 25.74 11.17 -2.52
CA GLN A 20 24.30 11.17 -2.78
C GLN A 20 23.49 10.85 -1.51
N SER A 21 23.96 9.91 -0.69
CA SER A 21 23.27 9.51 0.55
C SER A 21 23.21 10.64 1.58
N THR A 22 24.30 11.38 1.77
CA THR A 22 24.35 12.53 2.70
C THR A 22 23.51 13.69 2.18
N LEU A 23 23.58 13.98 0.88
CA LEU A 23 22.72 14.98 0.24
C LEU A 23 21.24 14.64 0.37
N TYR A 24 20.86 13.39 0.09
CA TYR A 24 19.48 12.91 0.18
C TYR A 24 18.93 13.03 1.61
N LYS A 25 19.72 12.65 2.62
CA LYS A 25 19.36 12.85 4.04
C LYS A 25 19.15 14.32 4.37
N GLY A 26 20.05 15.20 3.91
CA GLY A 26 19.92 16.64 4.11
C GLY A 26 18.65 17.23 3.47
N ILE A 27 18.36 16.86 2.23
CA ILE A 27 17.14 17.29 1.52
C ILE A 27 15.88 16.79 2.25
N THR A 28 15.88 15.53 2.69
CA THR A 28 14.74 14.93 3.40
C THR A 28 14.51 15.64 4.73
N ALA A 29 15.57 15.92 5.49
CA ALA A 29 15.46 16.68 6.75
C ALA A 29 14.96 18.11 6.53
N ALA A 30 15.45 18.78 5.47
CA ALA A 30 15.05 20.16 5.14
C ALA A 30 13.61 20.28 4.62
N LYS A 31 13.13 19.28 3.86
CA LYS A 31 11.74 19.25 3.36
C LYS A 31 10.73 18.84 4.43
N GLY A 32 11.19 18.32 5.57
CA GLY A 32 10.33 17.70 6.58
C GLY A 32 9.75 16.36 6.12
N SER A 33 8.94 15.74 6.97
CA SER A 33 8.21 14.53 6.59
C SER A 33 7.15 14.87 5.54
N PRO A 34 7.11 14.18 4.39
CA PRO A 34 6.07 14.42 3.40
C PRO A 34 4.69 14.18 4.02
N GLU A 35 3.71 14.99 3.63
CA GLU A 35 2.33 14.77 4.04
C GLU A 35 1.89 13.36 3.62
N VAL A 36 1.28 12.64 4.57
CA VAL A 36 0.76 11.30 4.28
C VAL A 36 -0.39 11.44 3.31
N CYS A 37 -0.26 10.82 2.14
CA CYS A 37 -1.35 10.75 1.17
C CYS A 37 -2.61 10.17 1.85
N ARG A 38 -3.72 10.93 1.78
CA ARG A 38 -5.00 10.57 2.39
C ARG A 38 -5.40 9.12 2.09
N GLN A 39 -5.24 8.67 0.85
CA GLN A 39 -5.63 7.32 0.47
C GLN A 39 -4.72 6.25 1.08
N THR A 40 -3.43 6.54 1.26
CA THR A 40 -2.51 5.66 1.99
C THR A 40 -2.95 5.51 3.44
N ALA A 41 -3.34 6.61 4.11
CA ALA A 41 -3.87 6.56 5.47
C ALA A 41 -5.17 5.74 5.57
N ILE A 42 -6.08 5.89 4.61
CA ILE A 42 -7.32 5.09 4.54
C ILE A 42 -7.01 3.60 4.38
N ASN A 43 -6.13 3.24 3.44
CA ASN A 43 -5.78 1.84 3.19
C ASN A 43 -5.04 1.22 4.38
N LEU A 44 -4.16 1.98 5.05
CA LEU A 44 -3.53 1.56 6.30
C LEU A 44 -4.58 1.29 7.38
N ALA A 45 -5.53 2.20 7.58
CA ALA A 45 -6.60 2.03 8.57
C ALA A 45 -7.48 0.81 8.26
N LYS A 46 -7.88 0.62 7.00
CA LYS A 46 -8.60 -0.59 6.54
C LYS A 46 -7.83 -1.86 6.85
N THR A 47 -6.51 -1.85 6.60
CA THR A 47 -5.63 -2.99 6.84
C THR A 47 -5.51 -3.29 8.34
N GLN A 48 -5.26 -2.27 9.17
CA GLN A 48 -5.16 -2.43 10.61
C GLN A 48 -6.45 -2.98 11.22
N HIS A 49 -7.61 -2.47 10.77
CA HIS A 49 -8.91 -2.94 11.22
C HIS A 49 -9.15 -4.40 10.83
N ALA A 50 -8.93 -4.73 9.54
CA ALA A 50 -9.12 -6.10 9.04
C ALA A 50 -8.21 -7.12 9.75
N VAL A 51 -6.96 -6.75 10.05
CA VAL A 51 -6.03 -7.62 10.78
C VAL A 51 -6.44 -7.74 12.25
N ALA A 52 -6.89 -6.67 12.89
CA ALA A 52 -7.37 -6.71 14.27
C ALA A 52 -8.57 -7.65 14.46
N GLU A 53 -9.47 -7.71 13.47
CA GLU A 53 -10.61 -8.64 13.49
C GLU A 53 -10.18 -10.11 13.42
N ILE A 54 -9.00 -10.43 12.85
CA ILE A 54 -8.57 -11.81 12.64
C ILE A 54 -7.56 -12.25 13.70
N ALA A 55 -6.60 -11.40 14.03
CA ALA A 55 -5.49 -11.72 14.92
C ALA A 55 -5.70 -11.25 16.37
N GLU A 56 -6.89 -10.72 16.70
CA GLU A 56 -7.26 -10.15 18.01
C GLU A 56 -6.27 -9.07 18.54
N ARG A 57 -5.43 -8.55 17.65
CA ARG A 57 -4.40 -7.55 17.96
C ARG A 57 -4.34 -6.54 16.83
N GLN A 58 -4.37 -5.27 17.19
CA GLN A 58 -4.18 -4.20 16.22
C GLN A 58 -2.69 -4.05 15.87
N PRO A 59 -2.28 -4.25 14.61
CA PRO A 59 -0.90 -4.05 14.20
C PRO A 59 -0.57 -2.55 14.11
N SER A 60 0.66 -2.20 14.43
CA SER A 60 1.22 -0.88 14.13
C SER A 60 1.39 -0.69 12.62
N GLN A 61 1.42 0.57 12.15
CA GLN A 61 1.67 0.86 10.73
C GLN A 61 3.03 0.32 10.26
N VAL A 62 4.03 0.32 11.13
CA VAL A 62 5.37 -0.21 10.84
C VAL A 62 5.31 -1.71 10.57
N GLU A 63 4.56 -2.46 11.38
CA GLU A 63 4.35 -3.89 11.15
C GLU A 63 3.65 -4.13 9.81
N VAL A 64 2.60 -3.35 9.49
CA VAL A 64 1.91 -3.44 8.18
C VAL A 64 2.89 -3.21 7.04
N TRP A 65 3.73 -2.17 7.10
CA TRP A 65 4.71 -1.93 6.04
C TRP A 65 5.80 -3.00 5.92
N ASN A 66 6.17 -3.62 7.04
CA ASN A 66 7.15 -4.69 7.06
C ASN A 66 6.57 -6.00 6.51
N SER A 67 5.30 -6.29 6.77
CA SER A 67 4.64 -7.51 6.25
C SER A 67 4.57 -7.51 4.73
N LEU A 68 4.33 -6.36 4.10
CA LEU A 68 4.33 -6.22 2.63
C LEU A 68 5.69 -6.55 1.99
N LYS A 69 6.77 -6.61 2.78
CA LYS A 69 8.14 -6.87 2.31
C LYS A 69 8.64 -8.28 2.65
N GLN A 70 7.78 -9.15 3.16
CA GLN A 70 8.15 -10.51 3.55
C GLN A 70 8.76 -11.31 2.38
N LYS A 71 9.65 -12.24 2.74
CA LYS A 71 10.43 -13.02 1.78
C LYS A 71 9.56 -13.92 0.91
N ASP A 72 8.42 -14.33 1.43
CA ASP A 72 7.48 -15.26 0.77
C ASP A 72 6.78 -14.63 -0.44
N PHE A 73 6.71 -13.29 -0.50
CA PHE A 73 6.21 -12.59 -1.67
C PHE A 73 7.33 -12.39 -2.70
N ASP A 74 7.03 -12.65 -3.97
CA ASP A 74 7.93 -12.28 -5.05
C ASP A 74 7.98 -10.74 -5.23
N ILE A 75 8.97 -10.27 -5.98
CA ILE A 75 9.17 -8.82 -6.17
C ILE A 75 7.96 -8.13 -6.80
N LYS A 76 7.23 -8.82 -7.69
CA LYS A 76 6.05 -8.27 -8.36
C LYS A 76 4.88 -8.11 -7.40
N THR A 77 4.66 -9.09 -6.52
CA THR A 77 3.63 -9.04 -5.47
C THR A 77 3.92 -7.94 -4.45
N ARG A 78 5.17 -7.79 -4.01
CA ARG A 78 5.56 -6.68 -3.11
C ARG A 78 5.32 -5.31 -3.77
N ALA A 79 5.69 -5.19 -5.05
CA ALA A 79 5.46 -3.96 -5.82
C ALA A 79 3.96 -3.68 -6.01
N PHE A 80 3.16 -4.72 -6.25
CA PHE A 80 1.71 -4.64 -6.32
C PHE A 80 1.14 -4.11 -5.00
N PHE A 81 1.42 -4.76 -3.86
CA PHE A 81 0.91 -4.33 -2.57
C PHE A 81 1.31 -2.90 -2.22
N TRP A 82 2.57 -2.52 -2.47
CA TRP A 82 3.01 -1.14 -2.26
C TRP A 82 2.18 -0.16 -3.09
N LYS A 83 1.97 -0.46 -4.39
CA LYS A 83 1.17 0.40 -5.28
C LYS A 83 -0.30 0.48 -4.88
N VAL A 84 -0.89 -0.62 -4.42
CA VAL A 84 -2.27 -0.68 -3.93
C VAL A 84 -2.40 0.11 -2.63
N MET A 85 -1.51 -0.11 -1.66
CA MET A 85 -1.49 0.62 -0.39
C MET A 85 -1.44 2.13 -0.63
N HIS A 86 -0.61 2.57 -1.58
CA HIS A 86 -0.50 3.98 -1.95
C HIS A 86 -1.56 4.48 -2.96
N ASN A 87 -2.45 3.61 -3.44
CA ASN A 87 -3.44 3.94 -4.49
C ASN A 87 -2.85 4.61 -5.73
N THR A 88 -1.77 4.04 -6.26
CA THR A 88 -1.00 4.59 -7.39
C THR A 88 -1.41 4.01 -8.75
N TYR A 89 -2.30 3.03 -8.77
CA TYR A 89 -2.86 2.50 -10.01
C TYR A 89 -3.75 3.54 -10.68
N LYS A 90 -3.67 3.62 -12.01
CA LYS A 90 -4.49 4.52 -12.82
C LYS A 90 -5.88 3.91 -13.02
N CYS A 91 -6.71 4.02 -12.01
CA CYS A 91 -8.07 3.50 -11.98
C CYS A 91 -8.99 4.46 -11.20
N GLY A 92 -10.31 4.34 -11.41
CA GLY A 92 -11.30 5.06 -10.63
C GLY A 92 -11.16 6.58 -10.75
N ASP A 93 -11.05 7.25 -9.60
CA ASP A 93 -11.01 8.71 -9.50
C ASP A 93 -9.89 9.37 -10.29
N TYR A 94 -8.80 8.64 -10.56
CA TYR A 94 -7.71 9.13 -11.42
C TYR A 94 -8.23 9.60 -12.79
N TRP A 95 -9.18 8.89 -13.37
CA TRP A 95 -9.71 9.19 -14.71
C TRP A 95 -10.82 10.23 -14.71
N LYS A 96 -11.42 10.57 -13.56
CA LYS A 96 -12.61 11.46 -13.47
C LYS A 96 -12.39 12.84 -14.09
N TYR A 97 -11.16 13.34 -14.07
CA TYR A 97 -10.81 14.70 -14.48
C TYR A 97 -9.92 14.74 -15.72
N ILE A 98 -9.83 13.62 -16.46
CA ILE A 98 -9.03 13.53 -17.68
C ILE A 98 -9.97 13.57 -18.89
N PRO A 99 -9.95 14.66 -19.68
CA PRO A 99 -10.80 14.82 -20.86
C PRO A 99 -10.76 13.64 -21.81
N ASN A 100 -11.95 13.15 -22.22
CA ASN A 100 -12.18 12.01 -23.12
C ASN A 100 -11.87 10.62 -22.52
N TYR A 101 -11.43 10.54 -21.27
CA TYR A 101 -11.10 9.29 -20.59
C TYR A 101 -11.93 9.06 -19.31
N GLU A 102 -12.90 9.92 -19.02
CA GLU A 102 -13.72 9.87 -17.80
C GLU A 102 -14.50 8.57 -17.67
N HIS A 103 -14.87 7.96 -18.80
CA HIS A 103 -15.54 6.65 -18.83
C HIS A 103 -14.73 5.56 -18.10
N ARG A 104 -13.39 5.64 -18.09
CA ARG A 104 -12.49 4.70 -17.41
C ARG A 104 -12.49 4.83 -15.88
N SER A 105 -13.16 5.85 -15.34
CA SER A 105 -13.33 5.97 -13.88
C SER A 105 -14.34 4.97 -13.33
N ARG A 106 -15.14 4.35 -14.20
CA ARG A 106 -16.22 3.43 -13.81
C ARG A 106 -16.05 2.09 -14.49
N CYS A 107 -16.45 1.04 -13.79
CA CYS A 107 -16.56 -0.29 -14.38
C CYS A 107 -17.77 -0.31 -15.32
N GLU A 108 -17.57 -0.68 -16.58
CA GLU A 108 -18.64 -0.74 -17.59
C GLU A 108 -19.72 -1.78 -17.24
N VAL A 109 -19.33 -2.87 -16.56
CA VAL A 109 -20.23 -3.99 -16.22
C VAL A 109 -20.95 -3.77 -14.89
N CYS A 110 -20.27 -3.17 -13.91
CA CYS A 110 -20.82 -2.97 -12.56
C CYS A 110 -21.45 -1.59 -12.36
N GLY A 111 -21.08 -0.61 -13.18
CA GLY A 111 -21.57 0.76 -13.07
C GLY A 111 -21.06 1.50 -11.83
N THR A 112 -20.10 0.97 -11.08
CA THR A 112 -19.48 1.58 -9.89
C THR A 112 -18.08 2.13 -10.23
N THR A 113 -17.44 2.81 -9.28
CA THR A 113 -16.04 3.27 -9.45
C THR A 113 -15.13 2.07 -9.71
N ASP A 114 -14.33 2.13 -10.78
CA ASP A 114 -13.36 1.08 -11.11
C ASP A 114 -12.11 1.21 -10.25
N SER A 115 -12.16 0.74 -9.00
CA SER A 115 -11.03 0.75 -8.07
C SER A 115 -10.36 -0.63 -8.00
N ILE A 116 -9.13 -0.68 -7.45
CA ILE A 116 -8.48 -1.97 -7.17
C ILE A 116 -9.30 -2.81 -6.20
N GLU A 117 -9.92 -2.21 -5.18
CA GLU A 117 -10.84 -2.90 -4.27
C GLU A 117 -11.98 -3.55 -5.04
N HIS A 118 -12.65 -2.77 -5.89
CA HIS A 118 -13.73 -3.26 -6.73
C HIS A 118 -13.26 -4.44 -7.61
N ALA A 119 -12.17 -4.25 -8.34
CA ALA A 119 -11.63 -5.27 -9.24
C ALA A 119 -11.28 -6.59 -8.53
N LEU A 120 -10.76 -6.51 -7.30
CA LEU A 120 -10.32 -7.69 -6.55
C LEU A 120 -11.43 -8.37 -5.74
N THR A 121 -12.47 -7.67 -5.29
CA THR A 121 -13.42 -8.24 -4.30
C THR A 121 -14.89 -8.20 -4.71
N GLU A 122 -15.23 -7.43 -5.75
CA GLU A 122 -16.64 -7.14 -6.08
C GLU A 122 -16.98 -7.25 -7.58
N CYS A 123 -16.01 -7.02 -8.47
CA CYS A 123 -16.24 -6.86 -9.89
C CYS A 123 -16.78 -8.15 -10.52
N ARG A 124 -17.82 -8.01 -11.34
CA ARG A 124 -18.41 -9.11 -12.12
C ARG A 124 -17.63 -9.43 -13.39
N ALA A 125 -16.80 -8.50 -13.86
CA ALA A 125 -16.04 -8.64 -15.10
C ALA A 125 -14.60 -9.13 -14.88
N SER A 126 -14.05 -9.03 -13.66
CA SER A 126 -12.65 -9.36 -13.40
C SER A 126 -12.36 -10.84 -13.26
N GLY A 127 -13.39 -11.68 -13.10
CA GLY A 127 -13.25 -13.09 -12.75
C GLY A 127 -12.85 -13.35 -11.29
N GLN A 128 -12.80 -12.31 -10.44
CA GLN A 128 -12.41 -12.46 -9.04
C GLN A 128 -13.31 -13.42 -8.25
N GLU A 129 -14.59 -13.51 -8.62
CA GLU A 129 -15.54 -14.41 -7.95
C GLU A 129 -15.11 -15.87 -8.06
N GLU A 130 -14.73 -16.32 -9.26
CA GLU A 130 -14.25 -17.68 -9.49
C GLU A 130 -12.96 -17.96 -8.70
N ILE A 131 -12.03 -17.01 -8.69
CA ILE A 131 -10.79 -17.13 -7.92
C ILE A 131 -11.08 -17.26 -6.42
N TRP A 132 -12.01 -16.48 -5.86
CA TRP A 132 -12.37 -16.60 -4.45
C TRP A 132 -13.16 -17.87 -4.13
N CYS A 133 -14.00 -18.37 -5.04
CA CYS A 133 -14.66 -19.67 -4.86
C CYS A 133 -13.63 -20.82 -4.81
N LEU A 134 -12.59 -20.76 -5.65
CA LEU A 134 -11.50 -21.73 -5.61
C LEU A 134 -10.68 -21.60 -4.32
N ALA A 135 -10.39 -20.38 -3.88
CA ALA A 135 -9.68 -20.12 -2.63
C ALA A 135 -10.48 -20.61 -1.41
N GLU A 136 -11.79 -20.37 -1.37
CA GLU A 136 -12.71 -20.89 -0.34
C GLU A 136 -12.69 -22.42 -0.31
N SER A 137 -12.80 -23.05 -1.47
CA SER A 137 -12.76 -24.51 -1.60
C SER A 137 -11.45 -25.11 -1.09
N LEU A 138 -10.33 -24.42 -1.30
CA LEU A 138 -9.04 -24.82 -0.76
C LEU A 138 -8.97 -24.58 0.75
N TRP A 139 -9.44 -23.44 1.23
CA TRP A 139 -9.44 -23.06 2.64
C TRP A 139 -10.26 -24.01 3.52
N ASN A 140 -11.45 -24.40 3.04
CA ASN A 140 -12.35 -25.29 3.75
C ASN A 140 -11.75 -26.68 4.00
N LYS A 141 -10.76 -27.12 3.20
CA LYS A 141 -10.01 -28.36 3.47
C LYS A 141 -9.17 -28.27 4.74
N GLY A 142 -8.80 -27.06 5.17
CA GLY A 142 -8.08 -26.80 6.41
C GLY A 142 -8.97 -26.74 7.65
N GLY A 143 -10.30 -26.82 7.52
CA GLY A 143 -11.24 -26.83 8.65
C GLY A 143 -11.43 -25.49 9.37
N LEU A 144 -10.86 -24.40 8.86
CA LEU A 144 -11.02 -23.05 9.40
C LEU A 144 -12.21 -22.34 8.76
N PRO A 145 -12.92 -21.45 9.48
CA PRO A 145 -14.02 -20.69 8.91
C PRO A 145 -13.53 -19.80 7.76
N TRP A 146 -14.25 -19.84 6.65
CA TRP A 146 -14.00 -18.95 5.52
C TRP A 146 -14.59 -17.57 5.76
N LYS A 147 -13.84 -16.54 5.34
CA LYS A 147 -14.33 -15.16 5.24
C LYS A 147 -13.91 -14.61 3.89
N LYS A 148 -14.87 -14.12 3.10
CA LYS A 148 -14.59 -13.48 1.81
C LYS A 148 -13.59 -12.33 2.02
N PRO A 149 -12.45 -12.30 1.31
CA PRO A 149 -11.43 -11.29 1.55
C PRO A 149 -11.88 -9.87 1.20
N THR A 150 -11.54 -8.92 2.08
CA THR A 150 -11.62 -7.49 1.82
C THR A 150 -10.27 -6.95 1.37
N LEU A 151 -10.21 -5.73 0.83
CA LEU A 151 -8.94 -5.10 0.48
C LEU A 151 -7.98 -5.01 1.69
N GLY A 152 -8.51 -4.71 2.88
CA GLY A 152 -7.72 -4.66 4.11
C GLY A 152 -7.13 -6.02 4.49
N MET A 153 -7.88 -7.11 4.32
CA MET A 153 -7.37 -8.48 4.55
C MET A 153 -6.28 -8.83 3.55
N ILE A 154 -6.45 -8.47 2.28
CA ILE A 154 -5.47 -8.70 1.21
C ILE A 154 -4.17 -7.96 1.50
N LEU A 155 -4.25 -6.67 1.89
CA LEU A 155 -3.06 -5.88 2.25
C LEU A 155 -2.45 -6.28 3.60
N GLY A 156 -3.21 -6.97 4.45
CA GLY A 156 -2.78 -7.45 5.76
C GLY A 156 -2.34 -8.91 5.79
N CYS A 157 -2.36 -9.62 4.65
CA CYS A 157 -2.22 -11.08 4.61
C CYS A 157 -0.89 -11.59 5.20
N GLY A 158 0.19 -10.82 5.11
CA GLY A 158 1.48 -11.16 5.71
C GLY A 158 1.56 -10.98 7.23
N LEU A 159 0.53 -10.42 7.89
CA LEU A 159 0.52 -10.22 9.35
C LEU A 159 -0.22 -11.32 10.11
N VAL A 160 -1.06 -12.06 9.41
CA VAL A 160 -1.94 -13.04 10.06
C VAL A 160 -1.27 -14.40 10.02
N SER A 161 -1.22 -15.06 11.17
CA SER A 161 -0.75 -16.44 11.28
C SER A 161 -1.90 -17.32 11.72
N PHE A 162 -2.25 -18.30 10.89
CA PHE A 162 -3.26 -19.29 11.20
C PHE A 162 -2.53 -20.52 11.75
N HIS A 163 -2.52 -20.68 13.07
CA HIS A 163 -2.04 -21.90 13.70
C HIS A 163 -3.22 -22.87 13.84
N PRO A 164 -3.05 -24.16 13.52
CA PRO A 164 -4.03 -25.19 13.87
C PRO A 164 -4.20 -25.34 15.38
#